data_AF-B3TB77-F1
#
_entry.id   AF-B3TB77-F1
#
_cell.length_a   1.000
_cell.length_b   1.000
_cell.length_c   1.000
_cell.angle_alpha   90.00
_cell.angle_beta   90.00
_cell.angle_gamma   90.00
#
_symmetry.space_group_name_H-M   'P 1'
#
loop_
_entity.id
_entity.type
_entity.pdbx_description
1 polymer ?
#
loop_
_entity_poly.entity_id
_entity_poly.type
_entity_poly.pdbx_seq_one_letter_code
_entity_poly.pdbx_strand_id
1 'polypeptide(L)'
;MAGRRKPWMVRKSVGPCARGGSSPPARTMAGKAEKRRLGTGCLERRGDGVLADHEFHNVPIALEENMAGLLPDIDPDGLLEFSVVFTDRSLNHMSQSFQGVMTDISHTLRQVYHAHAVVVVPGGGTYAMEAVARQFATDKKCLVIRNGWFSFRWTQIFDAGDIPSASIVLKARTIEDGPQAAFAPAPIAEVVAAIRAEKPDVVFAPHVETSSGIILPDDYMRVVAEAVESVGGLFVLDCVASGTIWVDMKDIGIDVLISAPQKGWSASPCSGLVMLGERARTRIEETTSSSFACDLKQWLQIMEAYEGGGHAYHATMPTDALVKFRDTMMETEAYGFEKVRAEQQELGDRVRALLVGKGFRSVAAEGFQAPGVVVSYTDDPDIQNGKKFAAEGMQIAAGVPLQCDEPDDYRTFRLGLFGLDKLHDIDRAVGALDRALGRIVEDTNIR
;
A
#
# COMPACT_ATOMS: atom_id res chain seq x y z
N MET A 1 4.02 29.68 53.08
CA MET A 1 4.65 30.68 52.20
C MET A 1 4.38 30.29 50.76
N ALA A 2 3.84 31.22 49.98
CA ALA A 2 3.29 31.00 48.64
C ALA A 2 4.39 30.93 47.56
N GLY A 3 4.26 29.96 46.66
CA GLY A 3 5.13 29.74 45.49
C GLY A 3 4.34 29.65 44.19
N ARG A 4 3.82 30.80 43.77
CA ARG A 4 3.40 31.27 42.43
C ARG A 4 3.34 30.25 41.28
N ARG A 5 2.10 29.93 40.85
CA ARG A 5 1.74 29.56 39.47
C ARG A 5 1.73 30.81 38.58
N LYS A 6 2.34 30.75 37.39
CA LYS A 6 2.15 31.74 36.30
C LYS A 6 1.15 31.19 35.27
N PRO A 7 0.11 31.96 34.87
CA PRO A 7 -0.80 31.57 33.80
C PRO A 7 -0.34 32.10 32.43
N TRP A 8 -0.43 31.26 31.40
CA TRP A 8 -0.28 31.67 30.00
C TRP A 8 -1.63 32.06 29.39
N MET A 9 -1.56 33.05 28.52
CA MET A 9 -2.61 33.96 28.09
C MET A 9 -3.69 33.34 27.20
N VAL A 10 -4.93 33.73 27.50
CA VAL A 10 -6.11 33.68 26.64
C VAL A 10 -5.97 34.75 25.55
N ARG A 11 -5.96 34.36 24.27
CA ARG A 11 -6.25 35.29 23.16
C ARG A 11 -7.76 35.29 22.90
N LYS A 12 -8.35 36.48 23.06
CA LYS A 12 -9.76 36.77 22.81
C LYS A 12 -10.06 36.83 21.31
N SER A 13 -11.20 36.23 20.99
CA SER A 13 -12.07 36.46 19.84
C SER A 13 -12.32 37.93 19.54
N VAL A 14 -12.31 38.29 18.25
CA VAL A 14 -12.93 39.52 17.74
C VAL A 14 -14.02 39.11 16.74
N GLY A 15 -15.28 39.41 17.11
CA GLY A 15 -16.47 39.30 16.27
C GLY A 15 -16.77 40.59 15.50
N PRO A 16 -17.93 40.67 14.82
CA PRO A 16 -18.01 41.06 13.41
C PRO A 16 -18.36 42.54 13.19
N CYS A 17 -17.98 43.08 12.03
CA CYS A 17 -18.44 44.37 11.54
C CYS A 17 -19.28 44.18 10.28
N ALA A 18 -20.54 44.61 10.34
CA ALA A 18 -21.51 44.63 9.26
C ALA A 18 -21.87 46.09 8.88
N ARG A 19 -22.40 46.24 7.65
CA ARG A 19 -22.95 47.42 6.91
C ARG A 19 -22.06 47.73 5.68
N GLY A 20 -22.54 47.86 4.44
CA GLY A 20 -23.89 47.91 3.87
C GLY A 20 -23.82 48.69 2.53
N GLY A 21 -24.59 48.27 1.51
CA GLY A 21 -24.87 48.98 0.24
C GLY A 21 -23.80 48.80 -0.85
N SER A 22 -24.08 48.69 -2.15
CA SER A 22 -25.29 48.66 -2.98
C SER A 22 -24.85 48.41 -4.44
N SER A 23 -25.48 47.48 -5.16
CA SER A 23 -25.42 47.34 -6.65
C SER A 23 -26.25 48.44 -7.34
N PRO A 24 -26.32 48.66 -8.69
CA PRO A 24 -26.00 47.80 -9.87
C PRO A 24 -25.41 48.64 -11.08
N PRO A 25 -25.59 48.34 -12.40
CA PRO A 25 -26.02 47.13 -13.12
C PRO A 25 -25.11 46.68 -14.29
N ALA A 26 -25.39 45.46 -14.76
CA ALA A 26 -24.89 44.85 -15.98
C ALA A 26 -25.40 45.55 -17.26
N ARG A 27 -24.54 45.63 -18.29
CA ARG A 27 -24.91 46.01 -19.67
C ARG A 27 -24.83 44.80 -20.58
N THR A 28 -25.96 44.50 -21.19
CA THR A 28 -26.16 43.66 -22.38
C THR A 28 -25.52 44.32 -23.61
N MET A 29 -24.80 43.54 -24.43
CA MET A 29 -24.51 43.88 -25.82
C MET A 29 -24.70 42.64 -26.69
N ALA A 30 -25.75 42.68 -27.52
CA ALA A 30 -25.97 41.80 -28.64
C ALA A 30 -25.06 42.22 -29.81
N GLY A 31 -24.41 41.26 -30.46
CA GLY A 31 -23.56 41.49 -31.63
C GLY A 31 -23.62 40.30 -32.59
N LYS A 32 -24.15 40.57 -33.78
CA LYS A 32 -24.55 39.62 -34.84
C LYS A 32 -23.37 38.85 -35.44
N ALA A 33 -23.64 37.60 -35.80
CA ALA A 33 -22.82 36.78 -36.68
C ALA A 33 -22.92 37.28 -38.14
N GLU A 34 -21.79 37.38 -38.84
CA GLU A 34 -21.76 37.62 -40.28
C GLU A 34 -20.78 36.65 -40.97
N LYS A 35 -21.34 35.82 -41.85
CA LYS A 35 -20.64 34.90 -42.76
C LYS A 35 -19.91 35.70 -43.83
N ARG A 36 -18.59 35.51 -44.01
CA ARG A 36 -17.89 35.93 -45.24
C ARG A 36 -17.74 34.75 -46.20
N ARG A 37 -18.33 34.91 -47.38
CA ARG A 37 -18.20 34.04 -48.56
C ARG A 37 -16.87 34.28 -49.25
N LEU A 38 -16.34 33.19 -49.79
CA LEU A 38 -15.21 33.08 -50.71
C LEU A 38 -15.48 33.85 -52.01
N GLY A 39 -14.50 34.65 -52.43
CA GLY A 39 -14.44 35.27 -53.75
C GLY A 39 -13.29 34.66 -54.56
N THR A 40 -13.66 34.04 -55.67
CA THR A 40 -12.77 33.51 -56.72
C THR A 40 -12.08 34.65 -57.46
N GLY A 41 -10.75 34.56 -57.61
CA GLY A 41 -9.95 35.46 -58.42
C GLY A 41 -8.93 34.66 -59.23
N CYS A 42 -9.27 34.45 -60.50
CA CYS A 42 -8.43 33.86 -61.54
C CYS A 42 -7.35 34.87 -61.97
N LEU A 43 -6.10 34.43 -62.15
CA LEU A 43 -5.08 35.18 -62.90
C LEU A 43 -4.09 34.20 -63.54
N GLU A 44 -4.19 34.09 -64.86
CA GLU A 44 -3.26 33.40 -65.74
C GLU A 44 -1.88 34.06 -65.75
N ARG A 45 -0.82 33.26 -65.89
CA ARG A 45 0.34 33.61 -66.73
C ARG A 45 1.09 32.36 -67.21
N ARG A 46 1.17 32.23 -68.54
CA ARG A 46 2.05 31.35 -69.36
C ARG A 46 3.52 31.79 -69.15
N GLY A 47 4.58 31.01 -69.34
CA GLY A 47 4.77 29.66 -69.89
C GLY A 47 6.27 29.32 -69.92
N ASP A 48 6.55 28.12 -70.45
CA ASP A 48 7.80 27.61 -71.04
C ASP A 48 8.92 27.07 -70.11
N GLY A 49 9.16 25.75 -70.19
CA GLY A 49 10.42 25.15 -69.75
C GLY A 49 10.40 23.65 -69.43
N VAL A 50 10.45 22.81 -70.47
CA VAL A 50 11.06 21.45 -70.53
C VAL A 50 10.54 20.37 -69.56
N LEU A 51 9.74 19.45 -70.11
CA LEU A 51 9.49 18.12 -69.54
C LEU A 51 10.73 17.24 -69.73
N ALA A 52 11.28 16.73 -68.63
CA ALA A 52 12.19 15.60 -68.63
C ALA A 52 11.48 14.43 -67.93
N ASP A 53 11.18 13.38 -68.70
CA ASP A 53 10.65 12.12 -68.21
C ASP A 53 11.73 11.43 -67.35
N HIS A 54 11.49 11.37 -66.04
CA HIS A 54 12.20 10.45 -65.16
C HIS A 54 11.26 9.30 -64.82
N GLU A 55 11.49 8.16 -65.49
CA GLU A 55 10.95 6.86 -65.12
C GLU A 55 11.36 6.53 -63.68
N PHE A 56 10.40 6.62 -62.75
CA PHE A 56 10.54 6.04 -61.42
C PHE A 56 10.56 4.52 -61.56
N HIS A 57 11.76 3.97 -61.52
CA HIS A 57 11.97 2.54 -61.31
C HIS A 57 11.36 2.17 -59.94
N ASN A 58 10.28 1.40 -59.97
CA ASN A 58 9.76 0.70 -58.80
C ASN A 58 10.81 -0.28 -58.30
N VAL A 59 11.63 0.14 -57.33
CA VAL A 59 12.39 -0.77 -56.49
C VAL A 59 11.38 -1.37 -55.50
N PRO A 60 11.19 -2.71 -55.46
CA PRO A 60 10.40 -3.30 -54.40
C PRO A 60 11.14 -3.05 -53.09
N ILE A 61 10.59 -2.17 -52.26
CA ILE A 61 10.97 -2.08 -50.86
C ILE A 61 10.59 -3.44 -50.28
N ALA A 62 11.60 -4.29 -50.05
CA ALA A 62 11.43 -5.44 -49.19
C ALA A 62 10.87 -4.90 -47.88
N LEU A 63 9.64 -5.29 -47.55
CA LEU A 63 9.08 -5.15 -46.21
C LEU A 63 10.03 -5.91 -45.29
N GLU A 64 11.01 -5.20 -44.72
CA GLU A 64 11.72 -5.69 -43.55
C GLU A 64 10.64 -6.03 -42.52
N GLU A 65 10.61 -7.31 -42.14
CA GLU A 65 9.56 -7.95 -41.38
C GLU A 65 9.35 -7.22 -40.05
N ASN A 66 8.27 -6.44 -39.97
CA ASN A 66 7.33 -6.28 -38.84
C ASN A 66 7.87 -6.42 -37.40
N MET A 67 9.06 -5.90 -37.08
CA MET A 67 9.41 -5.59 -35.69
C MET A 67 8.72 -4.27 -35.33
N ALA A 68 7.52 -4.36 -34.76
CA ALA A 68 6.74 -3.20 -34.37
C ALA A 68 7.36 -2.45 -33.17
N GLY A 69 8.19 -3.09 -32.35
CA GLY A 69 8.95 -2.43 -31.29
C GLY A 69 10.33 -1.97 -31.76
N LEU A 70 10.70 -0.71 -31.45
CA LEU A 70 12.09 -0.25 -31.64
C LEU A 70 13.08 -0.96 -30.71
N LEU A 71 12.60 -1.57 -29.62
CA LEU A 71 13.37 -2.39 -28.70
C LEU A 71 12.76 -3.80 -28.62
N PRO A 72 13.59 -4.86 -28.62
CA PRO A 72 13.10 -6.23 -28.63
C PRO A 72 12.51 -6.70 -27.28
N ASP A 73 12.79 -5.98 -26.18
CA ASP A 73 12.56 -6.49 -24.83
C ASP A 73 11.30 -5.94 -24.14
N ILE A 74 10.63 -4.94 -24.71
CA ILE A 74 9.50 -4.24 -24.05
C ILE A 74 8.15 -4.78 -24.50
N ASP A 75 7.88 -4.78 -25.80
CA ASP A 75 6.64 -5.33 -26.39
C ASP A 75 6.94 -5.87 -27.79
N PRO A 76 7.67 -7.00 -27.91
CA PRO A 76 8.23 -7.49 -29.18
C PRO A 76 7.17 -7.74 -30.25
N ASP A 77 6.02 -8.25 -29.83
CA ASP A 77 4.86 -8.55 -30.69
C ASP A 77 3.81 -7.41 -30.67
N GLY A 78 4.19 -6.24 -30.14
CA GLY A 78 3.33 -5.10 -29.89
C GLY A 78 3.03 -4.24 -31.12
N LEU A 79 2.63 -2.99 -30.87
CA LEU A 79 2.43 -1.96 -31.90
C LEU A 79 3.55 -0.92 -31.83
N LEU A 80 3.81 -0.21 -32.93
CA LEU A 80 4.70 0.95 -32.94
C LEU A 80 4.17 2.03 -31.97
N GLU A 81 5.03 2.52 -31.07
CA GLU A 81 4.63 3.46 -30.03
C GLU A 81 4.52 4.89 -30.57
N PHE A 82 3.28 5.34 -30.83
CA PHE A 82 2.95 6.72 -31.21
C PHE A 82 1.87 7.33 -30.31
N SER A 83 1.57 6.71 -29.18
CA SER A 83 0.66 7.28 -28.19
C SER A 83 1.31 8.48 -27.49
N VAL A 84 0.48 9.31 -26.88
CA VAL A 84 0.93 10.51 -26.14
C VAL A 84 1.37 10.20 -24.70
N VAL A 85 1.33 8.92 -24.29
CA VAL A 85 1.47 8.50 -22.89
C VAL A 85 2.73 7.68 -22.60
N PHE A 86 3.32 7.03 -23.62
CA PHE A 86 4.51 6.18 -23.47
C PHE A 86 5.52 6.41 -24.60
N THR A 87 6.68 5.78 -24.48
CA THR A 87 7.71 5.66 -25.52
C THR A 87 8.09 4.18 -25.61
N ASP A 88 8.84 3.74 -26.62
CA ASP A 88 9.32 2.36 -26.76
C ASP A 88 10.18 1.83 -25.59
N ARG A 89 10.43 2.65 -24.56
CA ARG A 89 11.20 2.31 -23.35
C ARG A 89 10.35 1.77 -22.19
N SER A 90 9.03 1.78 -22.32
CA SER A 90 8.10 1.33 -21.28
C SER A 90 6.92 0.62 -21.91
N LEU A 91 6.45 -0.43 -21.24
CA LEU A 91 5.28 -1.17 -21.71
C LEU A 91 4.04 -0.28 -21.67
N ASN A 92 3.33 -0.15 -22.80
CA ASN A 92 2.13 0.68 -22.88
C ASN A 92 0.95 0.01 -22.15
N HIS A 93 0.28 0.76 -21.28
CA HIS A 93 -0.89 0.26 -20.53
C HIS A 93 -2.08 -0.20 -21.40
N MET A 94 -2.10 0.16 -22.69
CA MET A 94 -3.13 -0.26 -23.65
C MET A 94 -2.78 -1.57 -24.36
N SER A 95 -1.51 -2.01 -24.31
CA SER A 95 -1.06 -3.20 -25.06
C SER A 95 -1.71 -4.48 -24.56
N GLN A 96 -1.84 -5.47 -25.44
CA GLN A 96 -2.36 -6.79 -25.06
C GLN A 96 -1.49 -7.44 -23.98
N SER A 97 -0.16 -7.26 -24.07
CA SER A 97 0.81 -7.69 -23.07
C SER A 97 0.49 -7.13 -21.68
N PHE A 98 0.20 -5.82 -21.56
CA PHE A 98 -0.14 -5.24 -20.26
C PHE A 98 -1.55 -5.62 -19.77
N GLN A 99 -2.51 -5.79 -20.66
CA GLN A 99 -3.83 -6.33 -20.29
C GLN A 99 -3.70 -7.74 -19.67
N GLY A 100 -2.84 -8.59 -20.24
CA GLY A 100 -2.48 -9.89 -19.67
C GLY A 100 -1.87 -9.77 -18.26
N VAL A 101 -0.92 -8.85 -18.09
CA VAL A 101 -0.30 -8.58 -16.78
C VAL A 101 -1.34 -8.20 -15.71
N MET A 102 -2.26 -7.30 -16.03
CA MET A 102 -3.28 -6.85 -15.07
C MET A 102 -4.29 -7.94 -14.72
N THR A 103 -4.67 -8.76 -15.70
CA THR A 103 -5.60 -9.90 -15.48
C THR A 103 -4.96 -11.01 -14.66
N ASP A 104 -3.68 -11.33 -14.89
CA ASP A 104 -2.92 -12.30 -14.08
C ASP A 104 -2.74 -11.82 -12.63
N ILE A 105 -2.44 -10.53 -12.43
CA ILE A 105 -2.37 -9.94 -11.08
C ILE A 105 -3.72 -10.07 -10.37
N SER A 106 -4.83 -9.74 -11.03
CA SER A 106 -6.16 -9.88 -10.43
C SER A 106 -6.46 -11.34 -10.08
N HIS A 107 -6.23 -12.27 -11.01
CA HIS A 107 -6.45 -13.70 -10.80
C HIS A 107 -5.69 -14.21 -9.57
N THR A 108 -4.39 -13.95 -9.50
CA THR A 108 -3.53 -14.38 -8.39
C THR A 108 -4.03 -13.83 -7.05
N LEU A 109 -4.33 -12.53 -6.98
CA LEU A 109 -4.78 -11.90 -5.74
C LEU A 109 -6.15 -12.41 -5.29
N ARG A 110 -7.07 -12.65 -6.22
CA ARG A 110 -8.38 -13.24 -5.91
C ARG A 110 -8.24 -14.67 -5.39
N GLN A 111 -7.35 -15.46 -5.99
CA GLN A 111 -7.09 -16.83 -5.56
C GLN A 111 -6.48 -16.89 -4.15
N VAL A 112 -5.42 -16.13 -3.89
CA VAL A 112 -4.67 -16.21 -2.63
C VAL A 112 -5.44 -15.65 -1.43
N TYR A 113 -6.21 -14.57 -1.64
CA TYR A 113 -6.94 -13.91 -0.56
C TYR A 113 -8.43 -14.26 -0.53
N HIS A 114 -8.92 -15.08 -1.46
CA HIS A 114 -10.35 -15.34 -1.68
C HIS A 114 -11.18 -14.05 -1.80
N ALA A 115 -10.60 -13.05 -2.48
CA ALA A 115 -11.22 -11.74 -2.68
C ALA A 115 -12.29 -11.78 -3.78
N HIS A 116 -13.33 -10.95 -3.61
CA HIS A 116 -14.35 -10.78 -4.63
C HIS A 116 -13.86 -9.89 -5.78
N ALA A 117 -13.16 -8.79 -5.45
CA ALA A 117 -12.58 -7.87 -6.42
C ALA A 117 -11.19 -7.40 -5.99
N VAL A 118 -10.40 -6.91 -6.95
CA VAL A 118 -9.03 -6.42 -6.77
C VAL A 118 -8.91 -5.01 -7.32
N VAL A 119 -8.14 -4.17 -6.64
CA VAL A 119 -7.80 -2.81 -7.05
C VAL A 119 -6.29 -2.61 -6.93
N VAL A 120 -5.66 -2.12 -8.01
CA VAL A 120 -4.25 -1.75 -8.03
C VAL A 120 -4.14 -0.23 -8.05
N VAL A 121 -3.62 0.35 -6.96
CA VAL A 121 -3.48 1.80 -6.77
C VAL A 121 -2.01 2.19 -6.95
N PRO A 122 -1.62 2.98 -7.96
CA PRO A 122 -0.24 3.45 -8.12
C PRO A 122 0.28 4.18 -6.88
N GLY A 123 1.52 3.87 -6.48
CA GLY A 123 2.16 4.40 -5.27
C GLY A 123 2.76 3.28 -4.41
N GLY A 124 2.06 2.90 -3.36
CA GLY A 124 2.51 1.87 -2.41
C GLY A 124 1.47 1.56 -1.34
N GLY A 125 1.79 0.68 -0.39
CA GLY A 125 0.86 0.28 0.67
C GLY A 125 0.19 1.46 1.41
N THR A 126 0.94 2.52 1.73
CA THR A 126 0.36 3.73 2.36
C THR A 126 -0.65 4.45 1.47
N TYR A 127 -0.43 4.50 0.15
CA TYR A 127 -1.40 5.08 -0.79
C TYR A 127 -2.68 4.24 -0.85
N ALA A 128 -2.55 2.91 -0.77
CA ALA A 128 -3.69 2.02 -0.62
C ALA A 128 -4.47 2.28 0.68
N MET A 129 -3.77 2.46 1.81
CA MET A 129 -4.40 2.83 3.09
C MET A 129 -5.18 4.14 2.95
N GLU A 130 -4.57 5.18 2.37
CA GLU A 130 -5.23 6.47 2.18
C GLU A 130 -6.41 6.38 1.21
N ALA A 131 -6.30 5.62 0.11
CA ALA A 131 -7.40 5.38 -0.82
C ALA A 131 -8.60 4.72 -0.11
N VAL A 132 -8.36 3.68 0.69
CA VAL A 132 -9.40 3.00 1.49
C VAL A 132 -10.02 3.93 2.53
N ALA A 133 -9.20 4.72 3.25
CA ALA A 133 -9.70 5.69 4.22
C ALA A 133 -10.59 6.74 3.55
N ARG A 134 -10.13 7.35 2.45
CA ARG A 134 -10.88 8.40 1.75
C ARG A 134 -12.16 7.87 1.09
N GLN A 135 -12.19 6.59 0.71
CA GLN A 135 -13.38 5.96 0.13
C GLN A 135 -14.43 5.60 1.18
N PHE A 136 -14.02 4.96 2.28
CA PHE A 136 -14.96 4.35 3.22
C PHE A 136 -15.09 5.07 4.56
N ALA A 137 -14.10 5.87 4.97
CA ALA A 137 -14.09 6.52 6.28
C ALA A 137 -14.50 8.00 6.27
N THR A 138 -14.64 8.64 5.11
CA THR A 138 -15.02 10.06 5.02
C THR A 138 -16.38 10.30 5.70
N ASP A 139 -16.42 11.21 6.68
CA ASP A 139 -17.57 11.52 7.54
C ASP A 139 -18.11 10.35 8.38
N LYS A 140 -17.37 9.24 8.48
CA LYS A 140 -17.77 8.03 9.21
C LYS A 140 -17.15 7.93 10.59
N LYS A 141 -17.81 7.19 11.48
CA LYS A 141 -17.21 6.82 12.78
C LYS A 141 -16.29 5.62 12.56
N CYS A 142 -15.03 5.76 12.98
CA CYS A 142 -14.01 4.74 12.79
C CYS A 142 -13.46 4.21 14.12
N LEU A 143 -13.06 2.94 14.14
CA LEU A 143 -12.26 2.36 15.23
C LEU A 143 -10.94 1.81 14.67
N VAL A 144 -9.84 2.08 15.36
CA VAL A 144 -8.50 1.59 15.00
C VAL A 144 -7.96 0.69 16.11
N ILE A 145 -7.63 -0.56 15.77
CA ILE A 145 -6.80 -1.43 16.60
C ILE A 145 -5.34 -1.05 16.32
N ARG A 146 -4.73 -0.32 17.24
CA ARG A 146 -3.38 0.21 17.10
C ARG A 146 -2.40 -0.68 17.84
N ASN A 147 -1.59 -1.42 17.10
CA ASN A 147 -0.52 -2.26 17.66
C ASN A 147 0.86 -1.60 17.59
N GLY A 148 0.98 -0.44 16.95
CA GLY A 148 2.25 0.25 16.77
C GLY A 148 2.20 1.42 15.77
N TRP A 149 3.37 1.83 15.27
CA TRP A 149 3.56 2.97 14.35
C TRP A 149 2.78 2.86 13.04
N PHE A 150 2.69 1.66 12.47
CA PHE A 150 2.11 1.49 11.13
C PHE A 150 0.58 1.43 11.18
N SER A 151 0.01 1.01 12.30
CA SER A 151 -1.42 1.17 12.60
C SER A 151 -1.76 2.55 13.19
N PHE A 152 -0.82 3.24 13.83
CA PHE A 152 -0.95 4.68 14.13
C PHE A 152 -1.10 5.52 12.85
N ARG A 153 -0.54 5.05 11.73
CA ARG A 153 -0.68 5.72 10.43
C ARG A 153 -2.13 5.96 10.01
N TRP A 154 -3.08 5.12 10.41
CA TRP A 154 -4.50 5.40 10.18
C TRP A 154 -4.92 6.73 10.80
N THR A 155 -4.53 6.98 12.06
CA THR A 155 -4.75 8.28 12.71
C THR A 155 -4.03 9.40 11.98
N GLN A 156 -2.79 9.21 11.53
CA GLN A 156 -2.06 10.23 10.77
C GLN A 156 -2.77 10.59 9.45
N ILE A 157 -3.29 9.58 8.74
CA ILE A 157 -4.06 9.76 7.50
C ILE A 157 -5.37 10.50 7.80
N PHE A 158 -6.08 10.10 8.86
CA PHE A 158 -7.31 10.74 9.29
C PHE A 158 -7.11 12.22 9.62
N ASP A 159 -6.07 12.53 10.40
CA ASP A 159 -5.77 13.89 10.85
C ASP A 159 -5.29 14.78 9.68
N ALA A 160 -4.46 14.23 8.78
CA ALA A 160 -3.95 14.98 7.64
C ALA A 160 -5.04 15.30 6.60
N GLY A 161 -6.04 14.43 6.49
CA GLY A 161 -7.12 14.55 5.50
C GLY A 161 -8.45 15.05 6.04
N ASP A 162 -8.59 15.26 7.36
CA ASP A 162 -9.85 15.50 8.07
C ASP A 162 -10.95 14.53 7.60
N ILE A 163 -10.66 13.22 7.71
CA ILE A 163 -11.45 12.16 7.05
C ILE A 163 -12.66 11.71 7.88
N PRO A 164 -12.51 11.07 9.06
CA PRO A 164 -13.64 10.53 9.80
C PRO A 164 -14.36 11.61 10.64
N SER A 165 -15.67 11.40 10.89
CA SER A 165 -16.42 12.24 11.84
C SER A 165 -16.05 11.98 13.29
N ALA A 166 -15.52 10.78 13.59
CA ALA A 166 -14.93 10.43 14.88
C ALA A 166 -13.97 9.24 14.73
N SER A 167 -12.90 9.20 15.53
CA SER A 167 -12.00 8.04 15.60
C SER A 167 -11.81 7.56 17.04
N ILE A 168 -11.98 6.26 17.24
CA ILE A 168 -11.73 5.55 18.51
C ILE A 168 -10.47 4.71 18.32
N VAL A 169 -9.58 4.70 19.31
CA VAL A 169 -8.31 3.96 19.23
C VAL A 169 -8.21 3.01 20.40
N LEU A 170 -8.05 1.72 20.10
CA LEU A 170 -7.72 0.67 21.06
C LEU A 170 -6.27 0.27 20.86
N LYS A 171 -5.42 0.55 21.84
CA LYS A 171 -3.97 0.36 21.75
C LYS A 171 -3.57 -1.04 22.24
N ALA A 172 -2.52 -1.59 21.64
CA ALA A 172 -1.71 -2.61 22.27
C ALA A 172 -1.15 -2.08 23.60
N ARG A 173 -0.94 -2.97 24.55
CA ARG A 173 -0.41 -2.63 25.87
C ARG A 173 0.50 -3.73 26.40
N THR A 174 1.32 -3.39 27.39
CA THR A 174 2.15 -4.39 28.07
C THR A 174 1.29 -5.41 28.80
N ILE A 175 1.72 -6.67 28.80
CA ILE A 175 1.02 -7.77 29.52
C ILE A 175 1.61 -8.07 30.89
N GLU A 176 2.69 -7.39 31.24
CA GLU A 176 3.45 -7.58 32.46
C GLU A 176 4.14 -6.26 32.85
N ASP A 177 4.60 -6.19 34.10
CA ASP A 177 5.39 -5.08 34.61
C ASP A 177 6.88 -5.29 34.34
N GLY A 178 7.62 -4.18 34.31
CA GLY A 178 9.08 -4.18 34.27
C GLY A 178 9.67 -3.68 32.94
N PRO A 179 11.01 -3.57 32.89
CA PRO A 179 11.69 -3.13 31.69
C PRO A 179 11.49 -4.16 30.58
N GLN A 180 11.37 -3.66 29.34
CA GLN A 180 11.24 -4.52 28.15
C GLN A 180 10.03 -5.47 28.23
N ALA A 181 8.94 -5.07 28.90
CA ALA A 181 7.71 -5.86 28.98
C ALA A 181 7.09 -6.07 27.58
N ALA A 182 6.64 -7.29 27.29
CA ALA A 182 6.06 -7.59 25.99
C ALA A 182 4.68 -6.93 25.79
N PHE A 183 4.36 -6.57 24.56
CA PHE A 183 3.10 -5.97 24.13
C PHE A 183 2.19 -7.02 23.47
N ALA A 184 0.91 -6.96 23.81
CA ALA A 184 -0.16 -7.68 23.13
C ALA A 184 -1.19 -6.69 22.55
N PRO A 185 -1.95 -7.06 21.51
CA PRO A 185 -3.07 -6.24 21.04
C PRO A 185 -4.09 -6.01 22.16
N ALA A 186 -4.96 -5.02 21.97
CA ALA A 186 -6.08 -4.79 22.90
C ALA A 186 -6.86 -6.11 23.12
N PRO A 187 -7.26 -6.46 24.36
CA PRO A 187 -7.96 -7.72 24.58
C PRO A 187 -9.24 -7.81 23.75
N ILE A 188 -9.47 -8.98 23.14
CA ILE A 188 -10.57 -9.16 22.20
C ILE A 188 -11.94 -8.81 22.80
N ALA A 189 -12.17 -9.10 24.09
CA ALA A 189 -13.40 -8.74 24.78
C ALA A 189 -13.63 -7.22 24.87
N GLU A 190 -12.56 -6.43 25.06
CA GLU A 190 -12.63 -4.96 25.08
C GLU A 190 -12.93 -4.42 23.68
N VAL A 191 -12.32 -5.03 22.64
CA VAL A 191 -12.58 -4.68 21.24
C VAL A 191 -14.03 -4.92 20.86
N VAL A 192 -14.56 -6.11 21.15
CA VAL A 192 -15.97 -6.43 20.88
C VAL A 192 -16.92 -5.50 21.63
N ALA A 193 -16.64 -5.20 22.90
CA ALA A 193 -17.45 -4.29 23.70
C ALA A 193 -17.46 -2.87 23.10
N ALA A 194 -16.29 -2.36 22.69
CA ALA A 194 -16.18 -1.05 22.04
C ALA A 194 -16.93 -1.01 20.70
N ILE A 195 -16.79 -2.03 19.85
CA ILE A 195 -17.50 -2.08 18.56
C ILE A 195 -19.02 -2.07 18.77
N ARG A 196 -19.54 -2.85 19.71
CA ARG A 196 -21.00 -2.90 20.00
C ARG A 196 -21.53 -1.60 20.59
N ALA A 197 -20.75 -0.95 21.47
CA ALA A 197 -21.14 0.30 22.11
C ALA A 197 -21.10 1.48 21.13
N GLU A 198 -20.00 1.58 20.39
CA GLU A 198 -19.72 2.74 19.54
C GLU A 198 -20.33 2.64 18.15
N LYS A 199 -20.57 1.42 17.67
CA LYS A 199 -21.09 1.12 16.33
C LYS A 199 -20.29 1.82 15.22
N PRO A 200 -18.97 1.58 15.13
CA PRO A 200 -18.15 2.17 14.08
C PRO A 200 -18.62 1.68 12.70
N ASP A 201 -18.67 2.59 11.73
CA ASP A 201 -18.92 2.26 10.34
C ASP A 201 -17.74 1.51 9.71
N VAL A 202 -16.51 1.75 10.18
CA VAL A 202 -15.29 1.10 9.68
C VAL A 202 -14.33 0.79 10.82
N VAL A 203 -13.77 -0.42 10.84
CA VAL A 203 -12.74 -0.85 11.77
C VAL A 203 -11.46 -1.16 11.02
N PHE A 204 -10.33 -0.64 11.51
CA PHE A 204 -9.02 -0.80 10.92
C PHE A 204 -8.10 -1.57 11.86
N ALA A 205 -7.39 -2.58 11.34
CA ALA A 205 -6.38 -3.31 12.10
C ALA A 205 -5.18 -3.68 11.22
N PRO A 206 -3.95 -3.74 11.77
CA PRO A 206 -2.83 -4.38 11.11
C PRO A 206 -2.90 -5.90 11.31
N HIS A 207 -2.78 -6.69 10.25
CA HIS A 207 -2.54 -8.13 10.42
C HIS A 207 -1.18 -8.35 11.07
N VAL A 208 -0.12 -7.75 10.52
CA VAL A 208 1.21 -7.68 11.12
C VAL A 208 1.62 -6.22 11.31
N GLU A 209 1.87 -5.83 12.54
CA GLU A 209 2.39 -4.51 12.86
C GLU A 209 3.92 -4.51 12.78
N THR A 210 4.46 -3.72 11.86
CA THR A 210 5.89 -3.75 11.53
C THR A 210 6.78 -3.15 12.65
N SER A 211 6.22 -2.31 13.52
CA SER A 211 7.00 -1.65 14.59
C SER A 211 7.13 -2.46 15.87
N SER A 212 6.16 -3.33 16.17
CA SER A 212 6.13 -4.19 17.37
C SER A 212 6.34 -5.68 17.06
N GLY A 213 6.19 -6.09 15.80
CA GLY A 213 6.24 -7.51 15.43
C GLY A 213 5.02 -8.29 15.91
N ILE A 214 3.92 -7.59 16.21
CA ILE A 214 2.65 -8.19 16.61
C ILE A 214 1.91 -8.69 15.36
N ILE A 215 1.49 -9.96 15.37
CA ILE A 215 0.51 -10.51 14.42
C ILE A 215 -0.85 -10.67 15.12
N LEU A 216 -1.95 -10.39 14.42
CA LEU A 216 -3.30 -10.73 14.85
C LEU A 216 -3.65 -12.15 14.37
N PRO A 217 -3.88 -13.11 15.27
CA PRO A 217 -4.25 -14.47 14.87
C PRO A 217 -5.66 -14.54 14.25
N ASP A 218 -5.92 -15.58 13.45
CA ASP A 218 -7.19 -15.73 12.73
C ASP A 218 -8.42 -15.75 13.64
N ASP A 219 -8.34 -16.38 14.82
CA ASP A 219 -9.45 -16.44 15.78
C ASP A 219 -9.77 -15.05 16.35
N TYR A 220 -8.75 -14.25 16.67
CA TYR A 220 -8.91 -12.85 17.04
C TYR A 220 -9.60 -12.07 15.91
N MET A 221 -9.14 -12.23 14.67
CA MET A 221 -9.70 -11.51 13.51
C MET A 221 -11.15 -11.91 13.21
N ARG A 222 -11.51 -13.21 13.31
CA ARG A 222 -12.89 -13.69 13.15
C ARG A 222 -13.85 -13.05 14.14
N VAL A 223 -13.43 -12.94 15.41
CA VAL A 223 -14.26 -12.31 16.45
C VAL A 223 -14.43 -10.80 16.21
N VAL A 224 -13.39 -10.13 15.71
CA VAL A 224 -13.52 -8.72 15.27
C VAL A 224 -14.49 -8.60 14.11
N ALA A 225 -14.33 -9.42 13.06
CA ALA A 225 -15.19 -9.41 11.89
C ALA A 225 -16.67 -9.60 12.25
N GLU A 226 -16.98 -10.60 13.08
CA GLU A 226 -18.34 -10.86 13.57
C GLU A 226 -18.92 -9.65 14.33
N ALA A 227 -18.12 -9.04 15.21
CA ALA A 227 -18.57 -7.87 15.96
C ALA A 227 -18.84 -6.67 15.03
N VAL A 228 -17.99 -6.44 14.03
CA VAL A 228 -18.14 -5.37 13.05
C VAL A 228 -19.37 -5.58 12.17
N GLU A 229 -19.58 -6.81 11.69
CA GLU A 229 -20.77 -7.18 10.93
C GLU A 229 -22.05 -6.98 11.75
N SER A 230 -22.05 -7.33 13.03
CA SER A 230 -23.22 -7.18 13.92
C SER A 230 -23.71 -5.73 14.07
N VAL A 231 -22.86 -4.74 13.77
CA VAL A 231 -23.21 -3.31 13.77
C VAL A 231 -23.29 -2.70 12.37
N GLY A 232 -23.12 -3.50 11.31
CA GLY A 232 -23.20 -3.08 9.91
C GLY A 232 -21.97 -2.32 9.37
N GLY A 233 -20.87 -2.32 10.11
CA GLY A 233 -19.61 -1.66 9.73
C GLY A 233 -18.75 -2.51 8.79
N LEU A 234 -17.65 -2.00 8.25
CA LEU A 234 -16.69 -2.75 7.43
C LEU A 234 -15.39 -3.03 8.18
N PHE A 235 -14.82 -4.22 8.01
CA PHE A 235 -13.52 -4.57 8.58
C PHE A 235 -12.39 -4.46 7.54
N VAL A 236 -11.46 -3.53 7.79
CA VAL A 236 -10.27 -3.25 6.98
C VAL A 236 -9.03 -3.83 7.67
N LEU A 237 -8.31 -4.70 6.95
CA LEU A 237 -7.10 -5.36 7.42
C LEU A 237 -5.88 -4.93 6.60
N ASP A 238 -4.89 -4.31 7.24
CA ASP A 238 -3.59 -4.01 6.63
C ASP A 238 -2.69 -5.26 6.68
N CYS A 239 -2.49 -5.89 5.52
CA CYS A 239 -1.64 -7.06 5.30
C CYS A 239 -0.32 -6.71 4.58
N VAL A 240 0.09 -5.45 4.51
CA VAL A 240 1.35 -5.05 3.84
C VAL A 240 2.54 -5.79 4.43
N ALA A 241 2.54 -6.06 5.74
CA ALA A 241 3.63 -6.74 6.44
C ALA A 241 3.40 -8.23 6.71
N SER A 242 2.34 -8.85 6.18
CA SER A 242 1.99 -10.24 6.46
C SER A 242 3.03 -11.26 5.98
N GLY A 243 3.91 -10.86 5.05
CA GLY A 243 4.77 -11.81 4.35
C GLY A 243 3.91 -12.75 3.51
N THR A 244 4.21 -14.05 3.58
CA THR A 244 3.41 -15.11 2.94
C THR A 244 2.43 -15.78 3.92
N ILE A 245 2.13 -15.14 5.05
CA ILE A 245 1.03 -15.56 5.92
C ILE A 245 -0.28 -15.07 5.30
N TRP A 246 -0.75 -15.83 4.30
CA TRP A 246 -1.95 -15.53 3.53
C TRP A 246 -3.18 -15.53 4.43
N VAL A 247 -4.09 -14.60 4.15
CA VAL A 247 -5.34 -14.41 4.88
C VAL A 247 -6.50 -14.71 3.95
N ASP A 248 -7.35 -15.64 4.35
CA ASP A 248 -8.61 -15.92 3.66
C ASP A 248 -9.67 -14.88 4.08
N MET A 249 -9.97 -13.94 3.19
CA MET A 249 -10.93 -12.87 3.48
C MET A 249 -12.33 -13.42 3.75
N LYS A 250 -12.72 -14.49 3.05
CA LYS A 250 -14.06 -15.07 3.15
C LYS A 250 -14.24 -15.88 4.42
N ASP A 251 -13.26 -16.69 4.79
CA ASP A 251 -13.28 -17.46 6.04
C ASP A 251 -13.29 -16.55 7.27
N ILE A 252 -12.49 -15.49 7.23
CA ILE A 252 -12.34 -14.61 8.40
C ILE A 252 -13.44 -13.54 8.48
N GLY A 253 -14.02 -13.14 7.35
CA GLY A 253 -14.98 -12.03 7.26
C GLY A 253 -14.30 -10.67 7.10
N ILE A 254 -13.18 -10.61 6.39
CA ILE A 254 -12.49 -9.36 6.05
C ILE A 254 -13.20 -8.69 4.86
N ASP A 255 -13.60 -7.44 5.03
CA ASP A 255 -14.26 -6.67 3.96
C ASP A 255 -13.25 -6.02 3.01
N VAL A 256 -12.12 -5.53 3.54
CA VAL A 256 -11.05 -4.90 2.74
C VAL A 256 -9.70 -5.38 3.24
N LEU A 257 -8.83 -5.86 2.35
CA LEU A 257 -7.47 -6.27 2.68
C LEU A 257 -6.47 -5.47 1.85
N ILE A 258 -5.43 -4.94 2.51
CA ILE A 258 -4.38 -4.14 1.85
C ILE A 258 -3.07 -4.92 1.79
N SER A 259 -2.39 -4.92 0.65
CA SER A 259 -1.06 -5.50 0.49
C SER A 259 -0.15 -4.59 -0.36
N ALA A 260 1.10 -5.00 -0.58
CA ALA A 260 2.04 -4.30 -1.44
C ALA A 260 3.13 -5.25 -2.01
N PRO A 261 3.70 -4.95 -3.20
CA PRO A 261 4.63 -5.86 -3.88
C PRO A 261 5.97 -6.12 -3.15
N GLN A 262 6.49 -5.15 -2.41
CA GLN A 262 7.91 -5.12 -1.99
C GLN A 262 8.26 -5.87 -0.71
N LYS A 263 7.30 -6.53 -0.08
CA LYS A 263 7.53 -7.33 1.14
C LYS A 263 7.38 -8.82 0.82
N GLY A 264 6.26 -9.44 1.19
CA GLY A 264 6.05 -10.88 1.00
C GLY A 264 6.16 -11.31 -0.48
N TRP A 265 5.62 -10.47 -1.37
CA TRP A 265 5.59 -10.72 -2.81
C TRP A 265 6.92 -10.55 -3.55
N SER A 266 8.00 -10.14 -2.87
CA SER A 266 9.37 -10.14 -3.42
C SER A 266 9.57 -9.34 -4.71
N ALA A 267 8.73 -8.33 -4.96
CA ALA A 267 8.76 -7.54 -6.19
C ALA A 267 9.14 -6.07 -5.96
N SER A 268 9.33 -5.30 -7.02
CA SER A 268 9.65 -3.87 -6.91
C SER A 268 8.48 -3.07 -6.32
N PRO A 269 8.72 -2.07 -5.43
CA PRO A 269 7.67 -1.19 -4.93
C PRO A 269 7.10 -0.33 -6.07
N CYS A 270 5.78 -0.39 -6.28
CA CYS A 270 5.14 0.39 -7.33
C CYS A 270 3.66 0.71 -7.08
N SER A 271 2.96 -0.13 -6.31
CA SER A 271 1.52 0.00 -6.09
C SER A 271 1.11 -0.40 -4.67
N GLY A 272 -0.03 0.12 -4.24
CA GLY A 272 -0.86 -0.47 -3.21
C GLY A 272 -1.82 -1.48 -3.84
N LEU A 273 -2.04 -2.59 -3.16
CA LEU A 273 -2.97 -3.64 -3.58
C LEU A 273 -4.14 -3.63 -2.61
N VAL A 274 -5.36 -3.53 -3.12
CA VAL A 274 -6.56 -3.54 -2.28
C VAL A 274 -7.48 -4.63 -2.79
N MET A 275 -7.77 -5.59 -1.93
CA MET A 275 -8.72 -6.66 -2.16
C MET A 275 -10.03 -6.30 -1.46
N LEU A 276 -11.15 -6.51 -2.13
CA LEU A 276 -12.50 -6.24 -1.62
C LEU A 276 -13.28 -7.55 -1.49
N GLY A 277 -13.90 -7.77 -0.33
CA GLY A 277 -14.95 -8.75 -0.14
C GLY A 277 -16.28 -8.27 -0.76
N GLU A 278 -17.29 -9.14 -0.78
CA GLU A 278 -18.59 -8.85 -1.42
C GLU A 278 -19.25 -7.58 -0.85
N ARG A 279 -19.27 -7.44 0.48
CA ARG A 279 -19.88 -6.29 1.17
C ARG A 279 -19.18 -4.98 0.84
N ALA A 280 -17.84 -4.96 0.82
CA ALA A 280 -17.08 -3.76 0.44
C ALA A 280 -17.24 -3.44 -1.06
N ARG A 281 -17.25 -4.45 -1.93
CA ARG A 281 -17.51 -4.27 -3.37
C ARG A 281 -18.88 -3.64 -3.61
N THR A 282 -19.91 -4.04 -2.87
CA THR A 282 -21.23 -3.39 -3.00
C THR A 282 -21.21 -1.99 -2.39
N ARG A 283 -20.70 -1.83 -1.17
CA ARG A 283 -20.71 -0.55 -0.44
C ARG A 283 -19.96 0.57 -1.18
N ILE A 284 -18.90 0.24 -1.92
CA ILE A 284 -18.13 1.25 -2.65
C ILE A 284 -18.99 2.04 -3.65
N GLU A 285 -20.07 1.45 -4.18
CA GLU A 285 -20.95 2.13 -5.13
C GLU A 285 -21.72 3.31 -4.50
N GLU A 286 -21.98 3.23 -3.20
CA GLU A 286 -22.74 4.20 -2.41
C GLU A 286 -21.85 5.31 -1.83
N THR A 287 -20.55 5.28 -2.14
CA THR A 287 -19.55 6.20 -1.58
C THR A 287 -18.96 7.11 -2.65
N THR A 288 -18.34 8.21 -2.22
CA THR A 288 -17.57 9.12 -3.06
C THR A 288 -16.26 9.41 -2.36
N SER A 289 -15.15 9.20 -3.06
CA SER A 289 -13.82 9.49 -2.51
C SER A 289 -13.64 11.00 -2.30
N SER A 290 -12.94 11.36 -1.22
CA SER A 290 -12.49 12.75 -1.00
C SER A 290 -11.19 13.10 -1.75
N SER A 291 -10.66 12.22 -2.59
CA SER A 291 -9.47 12.44 -3.42
C SER A 291 -9.67 11.95 -4.84
N PHE A 292 -9.24 12.75 -5.81
CA PHE A 292 -9.22 12.38 -7.23
C PHE A 292 -8.14 11.33 -7.53
N ALA A 293 -6.90 11.54 -7.07
CA ALA A 293 -5.78 10.67 -7.41
C ALA A 293 -5.84 9.32 -6.68
N CYS A 294 -6.34 9.32 -5.44
CA CYS A 294 -6.49 8.12 -4.61
C CYS A 294 -7.96 7.64 -4.58
N ASP A 295 -8.73 7.89 -5.63
CA ASP A 295 -10.12 7.42 -5.72
C ASP A 295 -10.14 5.90 -5.92
N LEU A 296 -10.48 5.16 -4.86
CA LEU A 296 -10.49 3.71 -4.89
C LEU A 296 -11.57 3.17 -5.84
N LYS A 297 -12.72 3.85 -5.92
CA LYS A 297 -13.80 3.49 -6.86
C LYS A 297 -13.35 3.67 -8.30
N GLN A 298 -12.64 4.76 -8.61
CA GLN A 298 -12.10 4.97 -9.95
C GLN A 298 -11.05 3.92 -10.30
N TRP A 299 -10.13 3.58 -9.38
CA TRP A 299 -9.14 2.52 -9.61
C TRP A 299 -9.76 1.14 -9.73
N LEU A 300 -10.87 0.86 -9.03
CA LEU A 300 -11.65 -0.36 -9.23
C LEU A 300 -12.22 -0.43 -10.66
N GLN A 301 -12.77 0.67 -11.18
CA GLN A 301 -13.26 0.72 -12.56
C GLN A 301 -12.13 0.52 -13.59
N ILE A 302 -10.91 0.99 -13.31
CA ILE A 302 -9.74 0.70 -14.15
C ILE A 302 -9.47 -0.82 -14.18
N MET A 303 -9.47 -1.49 -13.02
CA MET A 303 -9.30 -2.94 -12.96
C MET A 303 -10.41 -3.69 -13.69
N GLU A 304 -11.67 -3.30 -13.50
CA GLU A 304 -12.82 -3.93 -14.16
C GLU A 304 -12.77 -3.77 -15.69
N ALA A 305 -12.21 -2.65 -16.20
CA ALA A 305 -11.99 -2.49 -17.63
C ALA A 305 -10.97 -3.50 -18.18
N TYR A 306 -9.88 -3.78 -17.44
CA TYR A 306 -8.91 -4.81 -17.78
C TYR A 306 -9.52 -6.21 -17.71
N GLU A 307 -10.25 -6.53 -16.64
CA GLU A 307 -10.94 -7.82 -16.49
C GLU A 307 -12.01 -8.04 -17.56
N GLY A 308 -12.61 -6.98 -18.07
CA GLY A 308 -13.55 -7.00 -19.21
C GLY A 308 -12.90 -7.17 -20.58
N GLY A 309 -11.58 -7.34 -20.65
CA GLY A 309 -10.83 -7.51 -21.90
C GLY A 309 -10.50 -6.21 -22.64
N GLY A 310 -10.54 -5.07 -21.93
CA GLY A 310 -10.18 -3.76 -22.45
C GLY A 310 -9.09 -3.09 -21.63
N HIS A 311 -9.08 -1.77 -21.66
CA HIS A 311 -8.20 -0.93 -20.84
C HIS A 311 -8.89 0.42 -20.58
N ALA A 312 -8.45 1.10 -19.54
CA ALA A 312 -8.92 2.45 -19.23
C ALA A 312 -7.77 3.26 -18.63
N TYR A 313 -7.94 4.59 -18.57
CA TYR A 313 -6.94 5.51 -18.04
C TYR A 313 -7.55 6.42 -16.98
N HIS A 314 -6.86 6.53 -15.84
CA HIS A 314 -7.12 7.53 -14.80
C HIS A 314 -5.86 8.36 -14.54
N ALA A 315 -4.78 7.66 -14.16
CA ALA A 315 -3.42 8.16 -14.14
C ALA A 315 -2.46 7.07 -14.63
N THR A 316 -1.27 7.44 -15.09
CA THR A 316 -0.30 6.48 -15.63
C THR A 316 0.09 5.43 -14.59
N MET A 317 -0.10 4.15 -14.92
CA MET A 317 0.31 3.01 -14.08
C MET A 317 1.81 2.72 -14.22
N PRO A 318 2.47 2.17 -13.18
CA PRO A 318 3.88 1.78 -13.23
C PRO A 318 4.04 0.43 -13.96
N THR A 319 3.82 0.43 -15.27
CA THR A 319 3.64 -0.78 -16.09
C THR A 319 4.78 -1.79 -15.98
N ASP A 320 6.03 -1.34 -16.18
CA ASP A 320 7.21 -2.22 -16.16
C ASP A 320 7.46 -2.86 -14.78
N ALA A 321 7.10 -2.17 -13.70
CA ALA A 321 7.20 -2.71 -12.34
C ALA A 321 6.08 -3.72 -12.04
N LEU A 322 4.89 -3.52 -12.61
CA LEU A 322 3.78 -4.47 -12.51
C LEU A 322 4.03 -5.74 -13.32
N VAL A 323 4.73 -5.66 -14.46
CA VAL A 323 5.21 -6.85 -15.19
C VAL A 323 6.08 -7.72 -14.26
N LYS A 324 7.12 -7.13 -13.66
CA LYS A 324 8.00 -7.85 -12.73
C LYS A 324 7.24 -8.44 -11.55
N PHE A 325 6.27 -7.69 -11.01
CA PHE A 325 5.43 -8.18 -9.93
C PHE A 325 4.58 -9.38 -10.32
N ARG A 326 3.94 -9.34 -11.50
CA ARG A 326 3.19 -10.48 -12.05
C ARG A 326 4.09 -11.70 -12.22
N ASP A 327 5.30 -11.54 -12.74
CA ASP A 327 6.22 -12.66 -12.95
C ASP A 327 6.60 -13.31 -11.60
N THR A 328 6.86 -12.53 -10.55
CA THR A 328 7.13 -13.05 -9.19
C THR A 328 5.89 -13.70 -8.56
N MET A 329 4.68 -13.22 -8.87
CA MET A 329 3.43 -13.88 -8.47
C MET A 329 3.32 -15.28 -9.07
N MET A 330 3.59 -15.41 -10.38
CA MET A 330 3.58 -16.70 -11.07
C MET A 330 4.67 -17.64 -10.55
N GLU A 331 5.86 -17.11 -10.24
CA GLU A 331 6.94 -17.88 -9.58
C GLU A 331 6.46 -18.44 -8.23
N THR A 332 5.82 -17.59 -7.42
CA THR A 332 5.28 -17.98 -6.11
C THR A 332 4.18 -19.02 -6.25
N GLU A 333 3.27 -18.86 -7.21
CA GLU A 333 2.19 -19.81 -7.49
C GLU A 333 2.73 -21.17 -7.93
N ALA A 334 3.67 -21.17 -8.87
CA ALA A 334 4.29 -22.40 -9.38
C ALA A 334 5.05 -23.16 -8.29
N TYR A 335 5.66 -22.45 -7.34
CA TYR A 335 6.32 -23.06 -6.18
C TYR A 335 5.33 -23.53 -5.10
N GLY A 336 4.23 -22.79 -4.90
CA GLY A 336 3.09 -23.13 -4.06
C GLY A 336 2.90 -22.19 -2.87
N PHE A 337 1.72 -21.56 -2.79
CA PHE A 337 1.37 -20.59 -1.74
C PHE A 337 1.45 -21.16 -0.32
N GLU A 338 0.92 -22.36 -0.07
CA GLU A 338 0.99 -22.99 1.26
C GLU A 338 2.43 -23.36 1.63
N LYS A 339 3.28 -23.67 0.65
CA LYS A 339 4.68 -24.00 0.89
C LYS A 339 5.45 -22.78 1.39
N VAL A 340 5.36 -21.65 0.69
CA VAL A 340 6.02 -20.41 1.14
C VAL A 340 5.42 -19.87 2.44
N ARG A 341 4.15 -20.15 2.74
CA ARG A 341 3.52 -19.82 4.03
C ARG A 341 4.18 -20.61 5.18
N ALA A 342 4.36 -21.92 5.00
CA ALA A 342 5.02 -22.78 5.99
C ALA A 342 6.49 -22.37 6.19
N GLU A 343 7.21 -22.07 5.10
CA GLU A 343 8.60 -21.61 5.15
C GLU A 343 8.75 -20.27 5.88
N GLN A 344 7.81 -19.34 5.69
CA GLN A 344 7.82 -18.07 6.41
C GLN A 344 7.63 -18.26 7.91
N GLN A 345 6.73 -19.17 8.30
CA GLN A 345 6.53 -19.53 9.70
C GLN A 345 7.80 -20.15 10.30
N GLU A 346 8.40 -21.13 9.61
CA GLU A 346 9.64 -21.78 10.05
C GLU A 346 10.78 -20.76 10.23
N LEU A 347 11.01 -19.90 9.23
CA LEU A 347 12.05 -18.88 9.28
C LEU A 347 11.84 -17.93 10.47
N GLY A 348 10.59 -17.49 10.69
CA GLY A 348 10.23 -16.65 11.83
C GLY A 348 10.52 -17.32 13.18
N ASP A 349 10.11 -18.58 13.34
CA ASP A 349 10.32 -19.36 14.56
C ASP A 349 11.81 -19.57 14.87
N ARG A 350 12.60 -19.92 13.86
CA ARG A 350 14.05 -20.14 14.01
C ARG A 350 14.78 -18.85 14.35
N VAL A 351 14.43 -17.73 13.71
CA VAL A 351 15.05 -16.41 14.00
C VAL A 351 14.66 -15.92 15.39
N ARG A 352 13.41 -16.10 15.84
CA ARG A 352 13.00 -15.77 17.21
C ARG A 352 13.76 -16.59 18.24
N ALA A 353 13.84 -17.90 18.05
CA ALA A 353 14.59 -18.79 18.95
C ALA A 353 16.07 -18.39 19.04
N LEU A 354 16.67 -18.05 17.90
CA LEU A 354 18.05 -17.54 17.82
C LEU A 354 18.22 -16.25 18.65
N LEU A 355 17.34 -15.27 18.49
CA LEU A 355 17.41 -14.00 19.22
C LEU A 355 17.25 -14.19 20.73
N VAL A 356 16.29 -15.01 21.15
CA VAL A 356 16.10 -15.38 22.57
C VAL A 356 17.34 -16.06 23.12
N GLY A 357 17.94 -16.99 22.36
CA GLY A 357 19.19 -17.67 22.73
C GLY A 357 20.40 -16.73 22.85
N LYS A 358 20.35 -15.55 22.22
CA LYS A 358 21.37 -14.49 22.34
C LYS A 358 21.00 -13.41 23.39
N GLY A 359 19.92 -13.61 24.14
CA GLY A 359 19.50 -12.70 25.21
C GLY A 359 18.63 -11.51 24.76
N PHE A 360 18.16 -11.48 23.51
CA PHE A 360 17.24 -10.44 23.05
C PHE A 360 15.79 -10.85 23.31
N ARG A 361 15.08 -10.04 24.10
CA ARG A 361 13.67 -10.25 24.41
C ARG A 361 12.77 -9.71 23.28
N SER A 362 11.73 -10.46 22.92
CA SER A 362 10.75 -9.99 21.93
C SER A 362 9.87 -8.86 22.48
N VAL A 363 9.51 -7.92 21.61
CA VAL A 363 8.47 -6.92 21.90
C VAL A 363 7.08 -7.54 21.83
N ALA A 364 6.84 -8.49 20.94
CA ALA A 364 5.55 -9.13 20.81
C ALA A 364 5.38 -10.24 21.86
N ALA A 365 4.26 -10.21 22.57
CA ALA A 365 3.87 -11.24 23.52
C ALA A 365 3.71 -12.61 22.85
N GLU A 366 3.90 -13.68 23.62
CA GLU A 366 3.65 -15.05 23.17
C GLU A 366 2.23 -15.19 22.59
N GLY A 367 2.10 -15.96 21.49
CA GLY A 367 0.86 -16.08 20.73
C GLY A 367 0.61 -14.95 19.71
N PHE A 368 1.33 -13.83 19.80
CA PHE A 368 1.19 -12.68 18.89
C PHE A 368 2.47 -12.37 18.10
N GLN A 369 3.39 -13.32 17.96
CA GLN A 369 4.70 -13.07 17.38
C GLN A 369 4.71 -13.26 15.85
N ALA A 370 4.85 -12.18 15.10
CA ALA A 370 4.79 -12.21 13.63
C ALA A 370 6.01 -12.92 13.01
N PRO A 371 5.83 -13.88 12.09
CA PRO A 371 6.95 -14.61 11.46
C PRO A 371 7.74 -13.78 10.45
N GLY A 372 7.11 -12.86 9.73
CA GLY A 372 7.79 -12.01 8.74
C GLY A 372 8.52 -10.79 9.31
N VAL A 373 8.21 -10.40 10.55
CA VAL A 373 8.81 -9.23 11.22
C VAL A 373 9.11 -9.58 12.67
N VAL A 374 10.39 -9.59 13.04
CA VAL A 374 10.82 -9.81 14.41
C VAL A 374 11.33 -8.51 15.01
N VAL A 375 10.73 -8.10 16.12
CA VAL A 375 11.15 -6.91 16.87
C VAL A 375 11.61 -7.35 18.25
N SER A 376 12.81 -6.93 18.62
CA SER A 376 13.40 -7.25 19.91
C SER A 376 13.91 -6.01 20.61
N TYR A 377 13.88 -6.05 21.93
CA TYR A 377 14.48 -5.03 22.78
C TYR A 377 16.01 -5.05 22.71
N THR A 378 16.61 -3.90 22.97
CA THR A 378 18.06 -3.76 23.17
C THR A 378 18.31 -2.52 24.01
N ASP A 379 19.35 -2.53 24.84
CA ASP A 379 19.81 -1.33 25.54
C ASP A 379 20.96 -0.65 24.77
N ASP A 380 21.46 -1.25 23.70
CA ASP A 380 22.56 -0.74 22.90
C ASP A 380 22.05 0.19 21.77
N PRO A 381 22.45 1.48 21.76
CA PRO A 381 22.00 2.42 20.75
C PRO A 381 22.53 2.09 19.34
N ASP A 382 23.69 1.42 19.22
CA ASP A 382 24.27 1.01 17.94
C ASP A 382 23.65 -0.29 17.40
N ILE A 383 22.95 -1.06 18.24
CA ILE A 383 22.02 -2.11 17.80
C ILE A 383 20.69 -1.48 17.36
N GLN A 384 20.14 -0.56 18.17
CA GLN A 384 18.87 0.13 17.88
C GLN A 384 18.88 0.81 16.51
N ASN A 385 19.94 1.54 16.18
CA ASN A 385 20.06 2.27 14.91
C ASN A 385 20.58 1.40 13.75
N GLY A 386 20.94 0.13 14.01
CA GLY A 386 21.44 -0.82 13.02
C GLY A 386 22.92 -0.71 12.66
N LYS A 387 23.70 0.21 13.27
CA LYS A 387 25.12 0.41 12.97
C LYS A 387 25.97 -0.84 13.19
N LYS A 388 25.74 -1.58 14.29
CA LYS A 388 26.46 -2.85 14.54
C LYS A 388 26.14 -3.92 13.50
N PHE A 389 24.89 -4.00 13.05
CA PHE A 389 24.53 -4.89 11.93
C PHE A 389 25.16 -4.45 10.61
N ALA A 390 25.19 -3.14 10.32
CA ALA A 390 25.79 -2.61 9.11
C ALA A 390 27.31 -2.89 9.05
N ALA A 391 28.01 -2.82 10.18
CA ALA A 391 29.42 -3.22 10.29
C ALA A 391 29.65 -4.70 9.92
N GLU A 392 28.63 -5.53 10.12
CA GLU A 392 28.60 -6.95 9.74
C GLU A 392 28.04 -7.21 8.33
N GLY A 393 27.85 -6.16 7.53
CA GLY A 393 27.29 -6.24 6.18
C GLY A 393 25.80 -6.57 6.14
N MET A 394 25.07 -6.32 7.23
CA MET A 394 23.64 -6.62 7.36
C MET A 394 22.80 -5.36 7.49
N GLN A 395 21.88 -5.16 6.54
CA GLN A 395 20.86 -4.13 6.65
C GLN A 395 19.70 -4.64 7.52
N ILE A 396 19.43 -3.93 8.62
CA ILE A 396 18.22 -4.10 9.43
C ILE A 396 17.39 -2.82 9.43
N ALA A 397 16.22 -2.83 10.08
CA ALA A 397 15.45 -1.62 10.28
C ALA A 397 15.61 -1.14 11.74
N ALA A 398 15.90 0.16 11.90
CA ALA A 398 16.00 0.75 13.22
C ALA A 398 14.68 0.64 14.00
N GLY A 399 14.76 0.53 15.33
CA GLY A 399 13.58 0.62 16.20
C GLY A 399 12.86 1.96 16.03
N VAL A 400 11.54 1.93 16.11
CA VAL A 400 10.68 3.12 16.02
C VAL A 400 9.65 3.09 17.16
N PRO A 401 9.11 4.26 17.57
CA PRO A 401 8.06 4.31 18.59
C PRO A 401 6.84 3.46 18.20
N LEU A 402 6.07 3.02 19.19
CA LEU A 402 4.81 2.30 18.96
C LEU A 402 3.60 3.24 18.94
N GLN A 403 3.66 4.40 19.61
CA GLN A 403 2.48 5.25 19.83
C GLN A 403 1.35 4.50 20.57
N CYS A 404 1.77 3.63 21.49
CA CYS A 404 0.96 2.73 22.30
C CYS A 404 1.27 2.88 23.80
N ASP A 405 1.61 4.10 24.21
CA ASP A 405 1.96 4.45 25.60
C ASP A 405 3.19 3.67 26.12
N GLU A 406 4.13 3.39 25.22
CA GLU A 406 5.42 2.80 25.56
C GLU A 406 6.26 3.71 26.49
N PRO A 407 7.09 3.14 27.38
CA PRO A 407 7.88 3.94 28.30
C PRO A 407 8.99 4.73 27.59
N ASP A 408 9.49 5.80 28.22
CA ASP A 408 10.52 6.69 27.65
C ASP A 408 11.84 5.98 27.32
N ASP A 409 12.12 4.85 27.99
CA ASP A 409 13.30 4.01 27.77
C ASP A 409 13.09 2.93 26.70
N TYR A 410 11.93 2.91 26.01
CA TYR A 410 11.63 1.96 24.95
C TYR A 410 12.68 2.02 23.82
N ARG A 411 13.43 0.92 23.68
CA ARG A 411 14.50 0.79 22.69
C ARG A 411 14.50 -0.60 22.06
N THR A 412 14.44 -0.63 20.73
CA THR A 412 14.27 -1.86 19.96
C THR A 412 15.05 -1.83 18.66
N PHE A 413 15.14 -2.98 17.99
CA PHE A 413 15.58 -3.11 16.61
C PHE A 413 14.66 -4.10 15.88
N ARG A 414 14.64 -4.04 14.55
CA ARG A 414 13.65 -4.76 13.74
C ARG A 414 14.33 -5.53 12.60
N LEU A 415 13.94 -6.78 12.46
CA LEU A 415 14.37 -7.67 11.39
C LEU A 415 13.18 -7.97 10.47
N GLY A 416 13.38 -7.78 9.16
CA GLY A 416 12.44 -8.21 8.14
C GLY A 416 12.88 -9.54 7.52
N LEU A 417 12.01 -10.53 7.54
CA LEU A 417 12.27 -11.89 7.07
C LEU A 417 11.50 -12.20 5.78
N PHE A 418 11.34 -11.18 4.94
CA PHE A 418 10.62 -11.26 3.67
C PHE A 418 11.54 -11.71 2.52
N GLY A 419 10.93 -12.27 1.48
CA GLY A 419 11.56 -12.55 0.19
C GLY A 419 11.65 -14.03 -0.11
N LEU A 420 11.24 -14.45 -1.32
CA LEU A 420 11.34 -15.83 -1.81
C LEU A 420 12.75 -16.40 -1.61
N ASP A 421 13.79 -15.60 -1.86
CA ASP A 421 15.19 -16.02 -1.65
C ASP A 421 15.51 -16.50 -0.23
N LYS A 422 14.86 -15.92 0.79
CA LYS A 422 15.05 -16.37 2.19
C LYS A 422 14.20 -17.60 2.49
N LEU A 423 13.00 -17.68 1.91
CA LEU A 423 12.07 -18.79 2.12
C LEU A 423 12.57 -20.07 1.44
N HIS A 424 13.18 -19.94 0.26
CA HIS A 424 13.81 -21.05 -0.46
C HIS A 424 15.12 -21.54 0.19
N ASP A 425 15.74 -20.74 1.06
CA ASP A 425 17.01 -21.08 1.72
C ASP A 425 17.07 -20.55 3.17
N ILE A 426 16.21 -21.12 4.02
CA ILE A 426 16.08 -20.76 5.43
C ILE A 426 17.39 -20.97 6.19
N ASP A 427 18.11 -22.06 5.92
CA ASP A 427 19.37 -22.39 6.59
C ASP A 427 20.43 -21.32 6.35
N ARG A 428 20.57 -20.85 5.10
CA ARG A 428 21.48 -19.75 4.77
C ARG A 428 21.04 -18.46 5.46
N ALA A 429 19.75 -18.14 5.46
CA ALA A 429 19.22 -16.93 6.08
C ALA A 429 19.49 -16.90 7.60
N VAL A 430 19.11 -17.98 8.31
CA VAL A 430 19.34 -18.13 9.76
C VAL A 430 20.83 -18.16 10.07
N GLY A 431 21.62 -18.93 9.32
CA GLY A 431 23.06 -19.04 9.53
C GLY A 431 23.82 -17.73 9.30
N ALA A 432 23.40 -16.91 8.33
CA ALA A 432 23.96 -15.57 8.12
C ALA A 432 23.67 -14.65 9.30
N LEU A 433 22.44 -14.68 9.83
CA LEU A 433 22.05 -13.89 10.99
C LEU A 433 22.77 -14.33 12.27
N ASP A 434 22.88 -15.64 12.54
CA ASP A 434 23.58 -16.14 13.74
C ASP A 434 25.06 -15.72 13.75
N ARG A 435 25.75 -15.80 12.60
CA ARG A 435 27.15 -15.33 12.50
C ARG A 435 27.30 -13.84 12.79
N ALA A 436 26.39 -13.01 12.28
CA ALA A 436 26.40 -11.57 12.56
C ALA A 436 26.09 -11.28 14.03
N LEU A 437 25.04 -11.90 14.58
CA LEU A 437 24.68 -11.74 16.00
C LEU A 437 25.78 -12.23 16.94
N GLY A 438 26.48 -13.33 16.60
CA GLY A 438 27.62 -13.83 17.35
C GLY A 438 28.69 -12.77 17.56
N ARG A 439 29.13 -12.11 16.48
CA ARG A 439 30.14 -11.03 16.55
C ARG A 439 29.62 -9.79 17.27
N ILE A 440 28.38 -9.39 17.00
CA ILE A 440 27.74 -8.23 17.67
C ILE A 440 27.67 -8.41 19.18
N VAL A 441 27.31 -9.61 19.66
CA VAL A 441 27.17 -9.90 21.09
C VAL A 441 28.54 -10.10 21.76
N GLU A 442 29.50 -10.76 21.09
CA GLU A 442 30.88 -10.91 21.59
C GLU A 442 31.56 -9.55 21.80
N ASP A 443 31.41 -8.61 20.87
CA ASP A 443 31.94 -7.24 20.99
C ASP A 443 31.34 -6.44 22.15
N THR A 444 30.16 -6.84 22.63
CA THR A 444 29.47 -6.18 23.75
C THR A 444 30.00 -6.69 25.11
N ASN A 445 30.75 -7.80 25.13
CA ASN A 445 31.33 -8.42 26.33
C ASN A 445 32.81 -8.06 26.57
N ILE A 446 33.34 -6.99 25.98
CA ILE A 446 34.67 -6.47 26.33
C ILE A 446 34.57 -5.57 27.59
N ARG A 447 34.64 -6.26 28.74
CA ARG A 447 34.98 -5.82 30.11
C ARG A 447 34.28 -4.61 30.72
#